data_AF-A0A947JK02-F1
#
_entry.id   AF-A0A947JK02-F1
#
_cell.length_a   1.000
_cell.length_b   1.000
_cell.length_c   1.000
_cell.angle_alpha   90.00
_cell.angle_beta   90.00
_cell.angle_gamma   90.00
#
_symmetry.space_group_name_H-M   'P 1'
#
loop_
_entity.id
_entity.type
_entity.pdbx_description
1 polymer ?
#
loop_
_entity_poly.entity_id
_entity_poly.type
_entity_poly.pdbx_seq_one_letter_code
_entity_poly.pdbx_strand_id
1 'polypeptide(L)' 'MTKIAINGFGRIGRAAFKLVLEKDGLEIVAINDLTDNETLAHLLKYDTVYRKYNKE' A
#
# COMPACT_ATOMS: atom_id res chain seq x y z
N MET A 1 10.25 16.22 -4.06
CA MET A 1 9.56 14.92 -4.16
C MET A 1 10.29 13.95 -3.25
N THR A 2 9.62 13.48 -2.21
CA THR A 2 10.19 12.60 -1.18
C THR A 2 9.89 11.15 -1.53
N LYS A 3 10.95 10.35 -1.68
CA LYS A 3 10.85 8.93 -2.02
C LYS A 3 10.68 8.10 -0.76
N ILE A 4 9.72 7.18 -0.78
CA ILE A 4 9.34 6.35 0.36
C ILE A 4 9.43 4.89 -0.06
N ALA A 5 10.06 4.08 0.80
CA ALA A 5 9.97 2.63 0.74
C ALA A 5 9.15 2.11 1.91
N ILE A 6 8.37 1.05 1.69
CA ILE A 6 7.59 0.39 2.74
C ILE A 6 8.21 -0.98 3.01
N ASN A 7 8.68 -1.20 4.23
CA ASN A 7 9.13 -2.51 4.70
C ASN A 7 8.07 -3.11 5.64
N GLY A 8 7.40 -4.16 5.19
CA GLY A 8 6.21 -4.74 5.81
C GLY A 8 4.93 -4.16 5.22
N PHE A 9 4.31 -4.88 4.31
CA PHE A 9 3.05 -4.52 3.64
C PHE A 9 1.81 -5.11 4.33
N GLY A 10 1.87 -5.12 5.66
CA GLY A 10 0.77 -5.47 6.54
C GLY A 10 -0.28 -4.36 6.66
N ARG A 11 -1.00 -4.33 7.77
CA ARG A 11 -2.12 -3.39 7.97
C ARG A 11 -1.72 -1.92 7.89
N ILE A 12 -0.61 -1.55 8.54
CA ILE A 12 -0.10 -0.16 8.50
C ILE A 12 0.52 0.17 7.15
N GLY A 13 1.32 -0.75 6.58
CA GLY A 13 1.94 -0.55 5.27
C GLY A 13 0.91 -0.27 4.16
N ARG A 14 -0.18 -1.04 4.11
CA ARG A 14 -1.26 -0.82 3.13
C ARG A 14 -2.04 0.47 3.37
N ALA A 15 -2.29 0.84 4.63
CA ALA A 15 -2.94 2.11 4.94
C ALA A 15 -2.05 3.30 4.56
N ALA A 16 -0.76 3.25 4.88
CA ALA A 16 0.22 4.26 4.49
C ALA A 16 0.33 4.38 2.97
N PHE A 17 0.34 3.25 2.24
CA PHE A 17 0.36 3.24 0.79
C PHE A 17 -0.81 4.02 0.18
N LYS A 18 -2.03 3.78 0.67
CA LYS A 18 -3.24 4.49 0.21
C LYS A 18 -3.13 6.00 0.46
N LEU A 19 -2.67 6.40 1.65
CA LEU A 19 -2.50 7.82 2.00
C LEU A 19 -1.42 8.52 1.17
N VAL A 20 -0.31 7.84 0.90
CA VAL A 20 0.79 8.40 0.08
C VAL A 20 0.32 8.63 -1.36
N LEU A 21 -0.50 7.74 -1.92
CA LEU A 21 -1.09 7.91 -3.26
C LEU A 21 -2.10 9.08 -3.38
N GLU A 22 -2.48 9.70 -2.28
CA GLU A 22 -3.39 10.87 -2.26
C GLU A 22 -2.66 12.17 -1.95
N LYS A 23 -1.35 12.11 -1.67
CA LYS A 23 -0.58 13.25 -1.19
C LYS A 23 0.46 13.70 -2.21
N ASP A 24 0.40 14.97 -2.59
CA ASP A 24 1.37 15.55 -3.49
C ASP A 24 2.78 15.55 -2.91
N GLY A 25 3.78 15.40 -3.78
CA GLY A 25 5.18 15.49 -3.43
C GLY A 25 5.77 14.24 -2.76
N LEU A 26 5.00 13.16 -2.61
CA LEU A 26 5.47 11.85 -2.15
C LEU A 26 5.45 10.82 -3.29
N GLU A 27 6.39 9.88 -3.26
CA GLU A 27 6.50 8.80 -4.24
C GLU A 27 6.85 7.48 -3.55
N ILE A 28 6.07 6.42 -3.78
CA ILE A 28 6.43 5.08 -3.32
C ILE A 28 7.33 4.44 -4.36
N VAL A 29 8.56 4.11 -3.97
CA VAL A 29 9.57 3.57 -4.89
C VAL A 29 9.84 2.08 -4.69
N ALA A 30 9.50 1.54 -3.53
CA ALA A 30 9.69 0.13 -3.21
C ALA A 30 8.75 -0.35 -2.11
N ILE A 31 8.35 -1.61 -2.19
CA ILE A 31 7.65 -2.33 -1.13
C ILE A 31 8.39 -3.66 -0.93
N ASN A 32 8.69 -4.01 0.31
CA ASN A 32 9.27 -5.29 0.69
C ASN A 32 8.35 -5.99 1.70
N ASP A 33 8.04 -7.25 1.44
CA ASP A 33 7.31 -8.14 2.35
C ASP A 33 7.71 -9.60 2.07
N LEU A 34 7.40 -10.51 3.00
CA LEU A 34 7.67 -11.94 2.84
C LEU A 34 6.61 -12.64 1.97
N THR A 35 5.44 -12.00 1.81
CA THR A 35 4.29 -12.52 1.08
C THR A 35 4.39 -12.22 -0.41
N ASP A 36 3.83 -13.07 -1.26
CA ASP A 36 3.81 -12.88 -2.71
C ASP A 36 2.95 -11.68 -3.16
N ASN A 37 3.26 -11.16 -4.36
CA ASN A 37 2.61 -9.96 -4.89
C ASN A 37 1.11 -10.12 -5.15
N GLU A 38 0.64 -11.31 -5.53
CA GLU A 38 -0.79 -11.53 -5.81
C GLU A 38 -1.60 -11.43 -4.52
N THR A 39 -1.12 -12.06 -3.45
CA THR A 39 -1.70 -11.95 -2.12
C THR A 39 -1.66 -10.51 -1.61
N LEU A 40 -0.54 -9.82 -1.75
CA LEU A 40 -0.42 -8.40 -1.33
C LEU A 40 -1.40 -7.49 -2.09
N ALA A 41 -1.55 -7.69 -3.41
CA ALA A 41 -2.52 -6.96 -4.22
C ALA A 41 -3.96 -7.26 -3.79
N HIS A 42 -4.28 -8.53 -3.50
CA HIS A 42 -5.58 -8.91 -2.96
C HIS A 42 -5.87 -8.21 -1.64
N LEU A 43 -4.93 -8.24 -0.69
CA LEU A 43 -5.06 -7.62 0.63
C LEU A 43 -5.09 -6.08 0.58
N LEU A 44 -4.51 -5.47 -0.45
CA LEU A 44 -4.63 -4.04 -0.71
C LEU A 44 -6.04 -3.69 -1.21
N LYS A 45 -6.55 -4.51 -2.14
CA LYS A 45 -7.85 -4.33 -2.79
C LYS A 45 -9.02 -4.62 -1.85
N TYR A 46 -8.91 -5.62 -0.99
CA TYR A 46 -9.98 -6.04 -0.08
C TYR A 46 -9.52 -5.94 1.37
N ASP A 47 -10.06 -4.96 2.10
CA ASP A 47 -9.82 -4.78 3.53
C ASP A 47 -11.11 -5.03 4.32
N THR A 48 -11.06 -5.77 5.42
CA THR A 48 -12.26 -6.08 6.22
C THR A 48 -12.87 -4.82 6.87
N VAL A 49 -12.05 -3.85 7.26
CA VAL A 49 -12.49 -2.63 7.93
C VAL A 49 -12.80 -1.53 6.92
N TYR A 50 -11.88 -1.28 5.99
CA TYR A 50 -12.03 -0.20 4.99
C TYR A 50 -12.74 -0.63 3.70
N ARG A 51 -13.15 -1.90 3.62
CA ARG A 51 -13.81 -2.50 2.46
C ARG A 51 -12.94 -2.44 1.20
N LYS A 52 -13.58 -2.53 0.04
CA LYS A 52 -12.90 -2.60 -1.25
C LYS A 52 -12.25 -1.26 -1.57
N TYR A 53 -10.95 -1.28 -1.86
CA TYR A 53 -10.23 -0.13 -2.39
C TYR A 53 -10.51 -0.03 -3.90
N ASN A 54 -11.07 1.10 -4.33
CA ASN A 54 -11.61 1.29 -5.69
C ASN A 54 -10.71 2.11 -6.62
N LYS A 55 -9.44 2.34 -6.28
CA LYS A 55 -8.48 2.88 -7.25
C LYS A 55 -7.95 1.75 -8.13
N GLU A 56 -7.99 1.95 -9.44
CA GLU A 56 -7.36 1.11 -10.46
C GLU A 56 -5.88 1.45 -10.63
#